data_AF-A0A7C7KR33-F1
#
_entry.id   AF-A0A7C7KR33-F1
#
_cell.length_a   1.000
_cell.length_b   1.000
_cell.length_c   1.000
_cell.angle_alpha   90.00
_cell.angle_beta   90.00
_cell.angle_gamma   90.00
#
_symmetry.space_group_name_H-M   'P 1'
#
loop_
_entity.id
_entity.type
_entity.pdbx_description
1 polymer ?
#
loop_
_entity_poly.entity_id
_entity_poly.type
_entity_poly.pdbx_seq_one_letter_code
_entity_poly.pdbx_strand_id
1 'polypeptide(L)'
;MRKLVKFLFLLYIFFNVSFALSQKYIDNYICYLYTKRDFINLDYFIKKKIKVEDLFKYKLSNCSKRALGLYFYLQGCYDIALKFFLQIRYYTLADLINLSATYIKKGKYNSAVKLLKLAKIKYGDEKHILMNLAISYIKLGKYEKAREYLLKLLDMDISKDLKNRVLRILNYIGY
;
A
#
# COMPACT_ATOMS: atom_id res chain seq x y z
N MET A 1 -25.45 -24.27 32.86
CA MET A 1 -24.09 -24.84 32.95
C MET A 1 -23.58 -25.59 31.70
N ARG A 2 -24.41 -26.20 30.84
CA ARG A 2 -23.92 -26.89 29.62
C ARG A 2 -23.46 -26.00 28.43
N LYS A 3 -23.78 -24.69 28.40
CA LYS A 3 -23.28 -23.76 27.36
C LYS A 3 -21.87 -23.22 27.63
N LEU A 4 -21.47 -23.08 28.90
CA LEU A 4 -20.11 -22.63 29.25
C LEU A 4 -19.05 -23.71 29.00
N VAL A 5 -19.40 -24.98 29.22
CA VAL A 5 -18.46 -26.11 29.04
C VAL A 5 -18.10 -26.32 27.55
N LYS A 6 -19.04 -26.10 26.60
CA LYS A 6 -18.73 -26.11 25.15
C LYS A 6 -17.87 -24.91 24.70
N PHE A 7 -18.04 -23.74 25.33
CA PHE A 7 -17.24 -22.55 25.04
C PHE A 7 -15.80 -22.68 25.60
N LEU A 8 -15.66 -23.30 26.77
CA LEU A 8 -14.37 -23.60 27.38
C LEU A 8 -13.65 -24.78 26.71
N PHE A 9 -14.35 -25.76 26.15
CA PHE A 9 -13.74 -26.85 25.37
C PHE A 9 -13.23 -26.38 23.99
N LEU A 10 -13.86 -25.37 23.38
CA LEU A 10 -13.32 -24.70 22.19
C LEU A 10 -12.11 -23.82 22.54
N LEU A 11 -12.08 -23.19 23.70
CA LEU A 11 -10.91 -22.47 24.23
C LEU A 11 -9.75 -23.42 24.59
N TYR A 12 -10.07 -24.65 25.03
CA TYR A 12 -9.10 -25.70 25.37
C TYR A 12 -8.35 -26.26 24.14
N ILE A 13 -8.96 -26.23 22.95
CA ILE A 13 -8.27 -26.57 21.69
C ILE A 13 -7.34 -25.43 21.24
N PHE A 14 -7.60 -24.18 21.67
CA PHE A 14 -6.90 -22.99 21.18
C PHE A 14 -5.63 -22.60 21.95
N PHE A 15 -5.37 -23.18 23.12
CA PHE A 15 -4.17 -22.89 23.90
C PHE A 15 -3.55 -24.17 24.47
N ASN A 16 -2.67 -24.77 23.67
CA ASN A 16 -1.40 -25.43 24.00
C ASN A 16 -1.00 -26.21 22.74
N VAL A 17 0.17 -26.02 22.15
CA VAL A 17 1.42 -26.64 22.61
C VAL A 17 2.60 -25.90 21.97
N SER A 18 3.66 -25.95 22.75
CA SER A 18 5.06 -25.58 22.59
C SER A 18 5.74 -25.81 21.22
N PHE A 19 6.87 -25.11 21.12
CA PHE A 19 8.09 -25.48 20.38
C PHE A 19 8.15 -25.15 18.89
N ALA A 20 9.10 -24.26 18.58
CA ALA A 20 9.86 -24.19 17.33
C ALA A 20 9.09 -24.47 16.03
N LEU A 21 8.17 -23.59 15.64
CA LEU A 21 7.66 -23.58 14.26
C LEU A 21 8.26 -22.40 13.51
N SER A 22 9.17 -22.78 12.62
CA SER A 22 10.05 -21.96 11.80
C SER A 22 9.44 -20.66 11.28
N GLN A 23 10.29 -19.62 11.25
CA GLN A 23 10.12 -18.30 10.63
C GLN A 23 9.40 -18.30 9.26
N LYS A 24 9.40 -19.45 8.55
CA LYS A 24 8.83 -19.68 7.22
C LYS A 24 7.30 -19.79 7.18
N TYR A 25 6.62 -20.13 8.28
CA TYR A 25 5.14 -20.21 8.33
C TYR A 25 4.46 -18.88 8.62
N ILE A 26 5.21 -17.93 9.22
CA ILE A 26 4.72 -16.58 9.52
C ILE A 26 4.63 -15.73 8.23
N ASP A 27 5.51 -15.99 7.25
CA ASP A 27 5.55 -15.25 5.99
C ASP A 27 4.31 -15.49 5.09
N ASN A 28 3.68 -16.66 5.18
CA ASN A 28 2.51 -17.02 4.36
C ASN A 28 1.16 -16.58 4.95
N TYR A 29 1.04 -16.46 6.28
CA TYR A 29 -0.24 -16.13 6.91
C TYR A 29 -0.60 -14.64 6.83
N ILE A 30 0.38 -13.73 6.90
CA ILE A 30 0.12 -12.28 6.87
C ILE A 30 -0.27 -11.81 5.45
N CYS A 31 0.25 -12.47 4.41
CA CYS A 31 -0.11 -12.14 3.03
C CYS A 31 -1.58 -12.54 2.69
N TYR A 32 -2.07 -13.64 3.27
CA TYR A 32 -3.44 -14.14 3.05
C TYR A 32 -4.53 -13.21 3.61
N LEU A 33 -4.19 -12.36 4.58
CA LEU A 33 -5.16 -11.58 5.33
C LEU A 33 -5.49 -10.22 4.70
N TYR A 34 -4.83 -9.88 3.58
CA TYR A 34 -5.18 -8.75 2.71
C TYR A 34 -6.60 -8.80 2.13
N THR A 35 -7.30 -9.93 2.28
CA THR A 35 -8.69 -10.06 1.80
C THR A 35 -9.76 -10.11 2.88
N LYS A 36 -9.50 -10.31 4.20
CA LYS A 36 -10.58 -10.20 5.22
C LYS A 36 -10.26 -10.24 6.73
N ARG A 37 -9.03 -10.47 7.22
CA ARG A 37 -8.83 -10.78 8.67
C ARG A 37 -7.66 -10.07 9.41
N ASP A 38 -6.85 -9.22 8.78
CA ASP A 38 -5.65 -8.62 9.44
C ASP A 38 -5.83 -7.25 10.12
N PHE A 39 -6.99 -6.96 10.67
CA PHE A 39 -7.06 -5.92 11.71
C PHE A 39 -6.39 -6.38 13.02
N ILE A 40 -6.32 -7.69 13.28
CA ILE A 40 -6.07 -8.27 14.61
C ILE A 40 -4.63 -8.03 15.13
N ASN A 41 -3.62 -8.03 14.26
CA ASN A 41 -2.22 -7.80 14.67
C ASN A 41 -1.86 -6.32 14.78
N LEU A 42 -2.41 -5.44 13.92
CA LEU A 42 -2.30 -3.99 14.13
C LEU A 42 -3.07 -3.58 15.40
N ASP A 43 -4.24 -4.18 15.63
CA ASP A 43 -5.02 -4.05 16.87
C ASP A 43 -4.18 -4.38 18.10
N TYR A 44 -3.28 -5.36 18.06
CA TYR A 44 -2.40 -5.68 19.19
C TYR A 44 -1.47 -4.51 19.55
N PHE A 45 -0.81 -3.92 18.54
CA PHE A 45 0.09 -2.77 18.74
C PHE A 45 -0.68 -1.50 19.14
N ILE A 46 -1.85 -1.28 18.54
CA ILE A 46 -2.75 -0.17 18.84
C ILE A 46 -3.33 -0.31 20.26
N LYS A 47 -3.80 -1.50 20.65
CA LYS A 47 -4.34 -1.80 21.99
C LYS A 47 -3.30 -1.67 23.09
N LYS A 48 -2.04 -2.04 22.81
CA LYS A 48 -0.92 -1.83 23.74
C LYS A 48 -0.38 -0.39 23.75
N LYS A 49 -0.97 0.54 22.99
CA LYS A 49 -0.54 1.94 22.90
C LYS A 49 0.96 2.08 22.60
N ILE A 50 1.51 1.18 21.77
CA ILE A 50 2.93 1.28 21.40
C ILE A 50 3.12 2.55 20.58
N LYS A 51 4.05 3.39 21.01
CA LYS A 51 4.38 4.63 20.29
C LYS A 51 4.98 4.30 18.93
N VAL A 52 4.65 5.09 17.92
CA VAL A 52 5.08 4.83 16.52
C VAL A 52 6.60 4.82 16.41
N GLU A 53 7.27 5.65 17.20
CA GLU A 53 8.73 5.75 17.27
C GLU A 53 9.37 4.42 17.69
N ASP A 54 8.71 3.66 18.57
CA ASP A 54 9.22 2.38 19.06
C ASP A 54 9.09 1.28 18.01
N LEU A 55 8.16 1.40 17.05
CA LEU A 55 7.99 0.41 15.98
C LEU A 55 9.22 0.31 15.07
N PHE A 56 9.99 1.39 14.94
CA PHE A 56 11.21 1.41 14.12
C PHE A 56 12.39 0.65 14.75
N LYS A 57 12.30 0.30 16.05
CA LYS A 57 13.32 -0.50 16.75
C LYS A 57 13.21 -2.00 16.38
N TYR A 58 12.05 -2.44 15.90
CA TYR A 58 11.80 -3.83 15.58
C TYR A 58 12.14 -4.15 14.13
N LYS A 59 12.66 -5.36 13.91
CA LYS A 59 12.87 -5.89 12.55
C LYS A 59 11.53 -6.35 11.96
N LEU A 60 10.80 -5.42 11.37
CA LEU A 60 9.50 -5.69 10.76
C LEU A 60 9.61 -6.44 9.42
N SER A 61 8.68 -7.36 9.18
CA SER A 61 8.51 -8.01 7.87
C SER A 61 8.08 -6.99 6.81
N ASN A 62 8.30 -7.30 5.53
CA ASN A 62 7.78 -6.45 4.44
C ASN A 62 6.25 -6.32 4.51
N CYS A 63 5.54 -7.37 4.94
CA CYS A 63 4.09 -7.32 5.07
C CYS A 63 3.63 -6.35 6.17
N SER A 64 4.26 -6.39 7.35
CA SER A 64 3.98 -5.44 8.42
C SER A 64 4.31 -4.00 8.01
N LYS A 65 5.42 -3.79 7.29
CA LYS A 65 5.79 -2.47 6.75
C LYS A 65 4.74 -1.94 5.76
N ARG A 66 4.23 -2.80 4.87
CA ARG A 66 3.15 -2.41 3.93
C ARG A 66 1.88 -2.02 4.67
N ALA A 67 1.46 -2.84 5.64
CA ALA A 67 0.25 -2.60 6.41
C ALA A 67 0.33 -1.28 7.21
N LEU A 68 1.44 -1.08 7.93
CA LEU A 68 1.68 0.16 8.67
C LEU A 68 1.81 1.37 7.74
N GLY A 69 2.55 1.24 6.65
CA GLY A 69 2.69 2.29 5.64
C GLY A 69 1.34 2.72 5.08
N LEU A 70 0.47 1.76 4.74
CA LEU A 70 -0.87 2.04 4.24
C LEU A 70 -1.78 2.64 5.32
N TYR A 71 -1.72 2.12 6.55
CA TYR A 71 -2.45 2.67 7.69
C TYR A 71 -2.13 4.16 7.88
N PHE A 72 -0.85 4.52 7.99
CA PHE A 72 -0.44 5.92 8.14
C PHE A 72 -0.74 6.77 6.90
N TYR A 73 -0.69 6.19 5.70
CA TYR A 73 -1.10 6.89 4.49
C TYR A 73 -2.59 7.26 4.53
N LEU A 74 -3.46 6.34 4.95
CA LEU A 74 -4.90 6.58 5.06
C LEU A 74 -5.23 7.63 6.13
N GLN A 75 -4.44 7.71 7.19
CA GLN A 75 -4.55 8.76 8.22
C GLN A 75 -3.94 10.11 7.79
N GLY A 76 -3.38 10.22 6.59
CA GLY A 76 -2.70 11.44 6.12
C GLY A 76 -1.30 11.67 6.73
N CYS A 77 -0.81 10.75 7.56
CA CYS A 77 0.53 10.78 8.16
C CYS A 77 1.61 10.33 7.15
N TYR A 78 1.74 11.07 6.04
CA TYR A 78 2.56 10.66 4.90
C TYR A 78 4.06 10.56 5.21
N ASP A 79 4.57 11.34 6.17
CA ASP A 79 5.94 11.22 6.65
C ASP A 79 6.25 9.85 7.26
N ILE A 80 5.34 9.37 8.09
CA ILE A 80 5.45 8.07 8.76
C ILE A 80 5.24 6.95 7.73
N ALA A 81 4.24 7.09 6.86
CA ALA A 81 3.98 6.13 5.78
C ALA A 81 5.23 5.91 4.90
N LEU A 82 5.91 7.00 4.54
CA LEU A 82 7.13 6.97 3.75
C LEU A 82 8.24 6.17 4.45
N LYS A 83 8.43 6.37 5.76
CA LYS A 83 9.45 5.63 6.53
C LYS A 83 9.22 4.12 6.44
N PHE A 84 7.97 3.66 6.55
CA PHE A 84 7.66 2.23 6.43
C PHE A 84 7.85 1.71 5.00
N PHE A 85 7.32 2.41 3.99
CA PHE A 85 7.46 1.97 2.60
C PHE A 85 8.92 1.92 2.14
N LEU A 86 9.77 2.86 2.58
CA LEU A 86 11.19 2.91 2.21
C LEU A 86 12.01 1.74 2.77
N GLN A 87 11.55 1.09 3.84
CA GLN A 87 12.24 -0.05 4.45
C GLN A 87 11.93 -1.39 3.77
N ILE A 88 11.13 -1.41 2.71
CA ILE A 88 10.80 -2.63 1.96
C ILE A 88 11.98 -3.02 1.09
N ARG A 89 12.50 -4.24 1.28
CA ARG A 89 13.74 -4.69 0.62
C ARG A 89 13.52 -5.16 -0.83
N TYR A 90 12.29 -5.51 -1.19
CA TYR A 90 11.91 -5.92 -2.55
C TYR A 90 10.52 -5.37 -2.89
N TYR A 91 10.50 -4.33 -3.71
CA TYR A 91 9.27 -3.68 -4.12
C TYR A 91 8.51 -4.53 -5.13
N THR A 92 7.26 -4.82 -4.81
CA THR A 92 6.23 -5.24 -5.79
C THR A 92 5.70 -4.01 -6.53
N LEU A 93 4.92 -4.22 -7.60
CA LEU A 93 4.22 -3.13 -8.27
C LEU A 93 3.36 -2.31 -7.29
N ALA A 94 2.58 -2.97 -6.44
CA ALA A 94 1.75 -2.32 -5.44
C ALA A 94 2.57 -1.46 -4.47
N ASP A 95 3.75 -1.92 -4.06
CA ASP A 95 4.62 -1.15 -3.18
C ASP A 95 5.14 0.12 -3.86
N LEU A 96 5.50 0.04 -5.15
CA LEU A 96 5.93 1.20 -5.93
C LEU A 96 4.79 2.19 -6.14
N ILE A 97 3.57 1.70 -6.37
CA ILE A 97 2.36 2.54 -6.48
C ILE A 97 2.08 3.25 -5.15
N ASN A 98 2.12 2.55 -4.03
CA ASN A 98 1.90 3.15 -2.71
C ASN A 98 2.98 4.17 -2.34
N LEU A 99 4.25 3.85 -2.59
CA LEU A 99 5.36 4.78 -2.34
C LEU A 99 5.28 6.01 -3.25
N SER A 100 4.96 5.84 -4.54
CA SER A 100 4.78 6.97 -5.47
C SER A 100 3.60 7.86 -5.10
N ALA A 101 2.46 7.28 -4.71
CA ALA A 101 1.30 8.01 -4.22
C ALA A 101 1.65 8.82 -2.96
N THR A 102 2.41 8.22 -2.04
CA THR A 102 2.91 8.91 -0.84
C THR A 102 3.82 10.09 -1.22
N TYR A 103 4.74 9.91 -2.18
CA TYR A 103 5.55 11.02 -2.70
C TYR A 103 4.70 12.14 -3.29
N ILE A 104 3.67 11.83 -4.09
CA ILE A 104 2.75 12.83 -4.65
C ILE A 104 2.05 13.61 -3.53
N LYS A 105 1.53 12.91 -2.51
CA LYS A 105 0.88 13.55 -1.36
C LYS A 105 1.81 14.47 -0.57
N LYS A 106 3.10 14.12 -0.53
CA LYS A 106 4.17 14.93 0.08
C LYS A 106 4.68 16.09 -0.79
N GLY A 107 4.14 16.30 -1.98
CA GLY A 107 4.67 17.31 -2.92
C GLY A 107 5.98 16.90 -3.60
N LYS A 108 6.46 15.67 -3.41
CA LYS A 108 7.72 15.16 -3.97
C LYS A 108 7.51 14.59 -5.37
N TYR A 109 7.02 15.41 -6.29
CA TYR A 109 6.58 14.97 -7.62
C TYR A 109 7.72 14.43 -8.48
N ASN A 110 8.91 15.05 -8.45
CA ASN A 110 10.07 14.56 -9.18
C ASN A 110 10.50 13.15 -8.70
N SER A 111 10.44 12.89 -7.39
CA SER A 111 10.72 11.56 -6.83
C SER A 111 9.68 10.53 -7.27
N ALA A 112 8.39 10.91 -7.30
CA ALA A 112 7.32 10.06 -7.81
C ALA A 112 7.54 9.70 -9.28
N VAL A 113 7.86 10.69 -10.15
CA VAL A 113 8.15 10.45 -11.57
C VAL A 113 9.33 9.49 -11.74
N LYS A 114 10.44 9.72 -11.04
CA LYS A 114 11.62 8.84 -11.13
C LYS A 114 11.26 7.40 -10.77
N LEU A 115 10.57 7.21 -9.66
CA LEU A 115 10.14 5.89 -9.19
C LEU A 115 9.21 5.20 -10.19
N LEU A 116 8.22 5.93 -10.71
CA LEU A 116 7.22 5.40 -11.63
C LEU A 116 7.79 5.09 -13.02
N LYS A 117 8.79 5.83 -13.49
CA LYS A 117 9.51 5.47 -14.72
C LYS A 117 10.26 4.16 -14.57
N LEU A 118 10.92 3.94 -13.42
CA LEU A 118 11.56 2.66 -13.13
C LEU A 118 10.53 1.53 -13.01
N ALA A 119 9.40 1.79 -12.36
CA ALA A 119 8.29 0.84 -12.28
C ALA A 119 7.77 0.48 -13.68
N LYS A 120 7.61 1.48 -14.57
CA LYS A 120 7.17 1.29 -15.95
C LYS A 120 8.16 0.44 -16.77
N ILE A 121 9.46 0.63 -16.59
CA ILE A 121 10.47 -0.20 -17.27
C ILE A 121 10.33 -1.67 -16.84
N LYS A 122 10.07 -1.92 -15.55
CA LYS A 122 9.99 -3.27 -14.99
C LYS A 122 8.65 -3.98 -15.25
N TYR A 123 7.54 -3.25 -15.17
CA TYR A 123 6.18 -3.82 -15.19
C TYR A 123 5.37 -3.43 -16.43
N GLY A 124 5.92 -2.59 -17.31
CA GLY A 124 5.23 -2.11 -18.50
C GLY A 124 4.21 -1.01 -18.22
N ASP A 125 3.27 -0.85 -19.15
CA ASP A 125 2.20 0.16 -19.10
C ASP A 125 1.05 -0.30 -18.21
N GLU A 126 1.24 -0.14 -16.90
CA GLU A 126 0.20 -0.42 -15.91
C GLU A 126 -0.69 0.79 -15.62
N LYS A 127 -2.00 0.55 -15.49
CA LYS A 127 -3.01 1.63 -15.33
C LYS A 127 -2.68 2.59 -14.19
N HIS A 128 -2.27 2.04 -13.04
CA HIS A 128 -1.89 2.82 -11.87
C HIS A 128 -0.59 3.61 -12.06
N ILE A 129 0.37 3.06 -12.82
CA ILE A 129 1.62 3.75 -13.14
C ILE A 129 1.33 4.96 -14.02
N LEU A 130 0.57 4.76 -15.10
CA LEU A 130 0.22 5.82 -16.05
C LEU A 130 -0.55 6.94 -15.36
N MET A 131 -1.54 6.60 -14.54
CA MET A 131 -2.32 7.57 -13.79
C MET A 131 -1.44 8.38 -12.82
N ASN A 132 -0.57 7.72 -12.05
CA ASN A 132 0.30 8.43 -11.12
C ASN A 132 1.38 9.26 -11.83
N LEU A 133 1.86 8.84 -13.01
CA LEU A 133 2.76 9.64 -13.84
C LEU A 133 2.05 10.90 -14.33
N ALA A 134 0.85 10.77 -14.89
CA ALA A 134 0.04 11.89 -15.33
C ALA A 134 -0.18 12.91 -14.20
N ILE A 135 -0.63 12.44 -13.03
CA ILE A 135 -0.83 13.30 -11.85
C ILE A 135 0.48 13.98 -11.44
N SER A 136 1.59 13.25 -11.41
CA SER A 136 2.88 13.81 -11.02
C SER A 136 3.35 14.90 -12.00
N TYR A 137 3.14 14.71 -13.30
CA TYR A 137 3.50 15.70 -14.31
C TYR A 137 2.58 16.93 -14.29
N ILE A 138 1.28 16.76 -14.04
CA ILE A 138 0.35 17.87 -13.80
C ILE A 138 0.84 18.73 -12.64
N LYS A 139 1.23 18.10 -11.54
CA LYS A 139 1.74 18.81 -10.35
C LYS A 139 3.10 19.47 -10.57
N LEU A 140 3.81 19.10 -11.63
CA LEU A 140 5.04 19.75 -12.09
C LEU A 140 4.78 20.82 -13.18
N GLY A 141 3.53 21.08 -13.56
CA GLY A 141 3.17 21.99 -14.65
C GLY A 141 3.49 21.46 -16.06
N LYS A 142 3.80 20.17 -16.19
CA LYS A 142 4.20 19.53 -17.45
C LYS A 142 2.99 18.87 -18.12
N TYR A 143 2.04 19.69 -18.56
CA TYR A 143 0.73 19.21 -19.03
C TYR A 143 0.81 18.34 -20.29
N GLU A 144 1.69 18.65 -21.25
CA GLU A 144 1.84 17.81 -22.45
C GLU A 144 2.25 16.38 -22.11
N LYS A 145 3.23 16.21 -21.21
CA LYS A 145 3.64 14.87 -20.75
C LYS A 145 2.52 14.17 -20.00
N ALA A 146 1.73 14.91 -19.21
CA ALA A 146 0.59 14.32 -18.53
C ALA A 146 -0.48 13.84 -19.52
N ARG A 147 -0.76 14.64 -20.56
CA ARG A 147 -1.70 14.32 -21.63
C ARG A 147 -1.31 13.02 -22.34
N GLU A 148 -0.03 12.84 -22.69
CA GLU A 148 0.47 11.60 -23.30
C GLU A 148 0.08 10.34 -22.49
N TYR A 149 0.30 10.36 -21.16
CA TYR A 149 -0.03 9.21 -20.31
C TYR A 149 -1.55 9.02 -20.13
N LEU A 150 -2.33 10.10 -20.14
CA LEU A 150 -3.79 10.05 -20.03
C LEU A 150 -4.44 9.52 -21.30
N LEU A 151 -3.97 9.94 -22.48
CA LEU A 151 -4.44 9.39 -23.75
C LEU A 151 -4.12 7.91 -23.87
N LYS A 152 -2.89 7.51 -23.50
CA LYS A 152 -2.51 6.10 -23.45
C LYS A 152 -3.40 5.27 -22.51
N LEU A 153 -3.88 5.85 -21.41
CA LEU A 153 -4.85 5.19 -20.52
C LEU A 153 -6.22 4.99 -21.18
N LEU A 154 -6.65 5.91 -22.05
CA LEU A 154 -7.93 5.80 -22.76
C LEU A 154 -7.91 4.72 -23.85
N ASP A 155 -6.73 4.40 -24.38
CA ASP A 155 -6.53 3.33 -25.36
C ASP A 155 -6.52 1.93 -24.72
N MET A 156 -6.48 1.85 -23.38
CA MET A 156 -6.54 0.59 -22.63
C MET A 156 -7.98 0.22 -22.26
N ASP A 157 -8.22 -1.07 -22.02
CA ASP A 157 -9.47 -1.52 -21.40
C ASP A 157 -9.53 -1.07 -19.92
N ILE A 158 -10.27 0.00 -19.64
CA ILE A 158 -10.43 0.60 -18.32
C ILE A 158 -11.90 0.73 -17.92
N SER A 159 -12.17 0.66 -16.62
CA SER A 159 -13.53 0.88 -16.07
C SER A 159 -14.10 2.25 -16.49
N LYS A 160 -15.42 2.32 -16.60
CA LYS A 160 -16.15 3.57 -16.91
C LYS A 160 -15.77 4.70 -15.95
N ASP A 161 -15.62 4.40 -14.66
CA ASP A 161 -15.24 5.39 -13.65
C ASP A 161 -13.84 5.94 -13.86
N LEU A 162 -12.88 5.07 -14.20
CA LEU A 162 -11.52 5.49 -14.52
C LEU A 162 -11.50 6.34 -15.80
N LYS A 163 -12.26 5.94 -16.83
CA LYS A 163 -12.39 6.70 -18.08
C LYS A 163 -12.93 8.11 -17.82
N ASN A 164 -14.02 8.21 -17.06
CA ASN A 164 -14.61 9.50 -16.67
C ASN A 164 -13.63 10.37 -15.88
N ARG A 165 -12.84 9.77 -14.98
CA ARG A 165 -11.80 10.47 -14.23
C ARG A 165 -10.70 10.99 -15.16
N VAL A 166 -10.23 10.18 -16.12
CA VAL A 166 -9.22 10.59 -17.10
C VAL A 166 -9.71 11.77 -17.94
N LEU A 167 -10.94 11.70 -18.46
CA LEU A 167 -11.54 12.78 -19.25
C LEU A 167 -11.66 14.09 -18.45
N ARG A 168 -12.07 14.02 -17.18
CA ARG A 168 -12.10 15.21 -16.32
C ARG A 168 -10.73 15.85 -16.12
N ILE A 169 -9.69 15.02 -15.99
CA ILE A 169 -8.31 15.50 -15.84
C ILE A 169 -7.82 16.12 -17.15
N LEU A 170 -8.12 15.51 -18.29
CA LEU A 170 -7.80 16.05 -19.62
C LEU A 170 -8.43 17.43 -19.84
N ASN A 171 -9.73 17.58 -19.54
CA ASN A 171 -10.41 18.87 -19.63
C ASN A 171 -9.77 19.92 -18.70
N TYR A 172 -9.37 19.52 -17.47
CA TYR A 172 -8.70 20.43 -16.53
C TYR A 172 -7.36 20.95 -17.07
N ILE A 173 -6.63 20.17 -17.86
CA ILE A 173 -5.36 20.58 -18.45
C ILE A 173 -5.50 21.16 -19.88
N GLY A 174 -6.73 21.44 -20.33
CA GLY A 174 -7.01 22.07 -21.62
C GLY A 174 -6.93 21.12 -22.82
N TYR A 175 -7.45 19.91 -22.69
CA TYR A 175 -7.81 19.04 -23.83
C TYR A 175 -9.15 19.45 -24.43
#